data_AF-A0A8T5MF53-F1
#
_entry.id   AF-A0A8T5MF53-F1
#
_cell.length_a   1.000
_cell.length_b   1.000
_cell.length_c   1.000
_cell.angle_alpha   90.00
_cell.angle_beta   90.00
_cell.angle_gamma   90.00
#
_symmetry.space_group_name_H-M   'P 1'
#
loop_
_entity.id
_entity.type
_entity.pdbx_description
1 polymer ?
#
loop_
_entity_poly.entity_id
_entity_poly.type
_entity_poly.pdbx_seq_one_letter_code
_entity_poly.pdbx_strand_id
1 'polypeptide(L)'
;MEEMKKIDQKVYEKTLKWIVRLLKKRKIQFNVLGGLAAYAYGSKRMLVDIDLTMKNEDFQKILSDVKDYVIEPPHFSKSENWECYYMELEKDGITIEIGGDKGCKFLDSKTRKWEKLGDSLSKPTIKEVFGIDLPIISKNKLIRYKKKLMREVDVIDLKNLS
;
A
#
# COMPACT_ATOMS: atom_id res chain seq x y z
N MET A 1 15.77 4.50 -19.18
CA MET A 1 15.02 3.24 -18.97
C MET A 1 15.65 2.61 -17.75
N GLU A 2 15.10 2.93 -16.58
CA GLU A 2 15.64 2.50 -15.29
C GLU A 2 15.41 1.00 -15.18
N GLU A 3 16.48 0.22 -14.98
CA GLU A 3 16.36 -1.22 -14.77
C GLU A 3 15.46 -1.47 -13.56
N MET A 4 14.25 -1.98 -13.80
CA MET A 4 13.39 -2.44 -12.73
C MET A 4 14.11 -3.55 -11.98
N LYS A 5 14.66 -3.24 -10.79
CA LYS A 5 15.31 -4.22 -9.92
C LYS A 5 14.36 -5.37 -9.68
N LYS A 6 14.76 -6.56 -10.12
CA LYS A 6 14.03 -7.79 -9.82
C LYS A 6 14.14 -8.06 -8.32
N ILE A 7 13.05 -7.83 -7.61
CA ILE A 7 12.97 -8.13 -6.19
C ILE A 7 12.88 -9.64 -5.99
N ASP A 8 13.74 -10.18 -5.13
CA ASP A 8 13.64 -11.57 -4.69
C ASP A 8 12.37 -11.73 -3.83
N GLN A 9 11.49 -12.65 -4.22
CA GLN A 9 10.25 -12.95 -3.51
C GLN A 9 10.49 -13.29 -2.03
N LYS A 10 11.59 -13.97 -1.69
CA LYS A 10 11.93 -14.30 -0.29
C LYS A 10 12.26 -13.04 0.51
N VAL A 11 12.93 -12.07 -0.11
CA VAL A 11 13.24 -10.78 0.53
C VAL A 11 11.95 -10.00 0.74
N TYR A 12 11.09 -9.92 -0.28
CA TYR A 12 9.78 -9.30 -0.17
C TYR A 12 8.93 -9.92 0.96
N GLU A 13 8.83 -11.25 1.00
CA GLU A 13 8.09 -11.99 2.02
C GLU A 13 8.64 -11.70 3.43
N LYS A 14 9.97 -11.69 3.60
CA LYS A 14 10.62 -11.38 4.87
C LYS A 14 10.29 -9.95 5.34
N THR A 15 10.37 -8.97 4.44
CA THR A 15 10.05 -7.57 4.73
C THR A 15 8.58 -7.39 5.07
N LEU A 16 7.67 -8.00 4.30
CA LEU A 16 6.24 -7.99 4.58
C LEU A 16 5.93 -8.60 5.95
N LYS A 17 6.49 -9.77 6.26
CA LYS A 17 6.32 -10.42 7.57
C LYS A 17 6.90 -9.58 8.71
N TRP A 18 7.94 -8.79 8.47
CA TRP A 18 8.49 -7.88 9.47
C TRP A 18 7.51 -6.74 9.78
N ILE A 19 7.05 -5.99 8.78
CA ILE A 19 6.17 -4.84 9.01
C ILE A 19 4.81 -5.29 9.59
N VAL A 20 4.26 -6.40 9.11
CA VAL A 20 2.99 -6.95 9.62
C VAL A 20 3.13 -7.36 11.10
N ARG A 21 4.24 -8.00 11.48
CA ARG A 21 4.48 -8.36 12.89
C ARG A 21 4.61 -7.11 13.76
N LEU A 22 5.27 -6.06 13.28
CA LEU A 22 5.38 -4.80 13.99
C LEU A 22 4.00 -4.17 14.24
N LEU A 23 3.19 -4.02 13.19
CA LEU A 23 1.85 -3.43 13.30
C LEU A 23 0.95 -4.26 14.23
N LYS A 24 0.98 -5.59 14.12
CA LYS A 24 0.26 -6.49 15.04
C LYS A 24 0.74 -6.35 16.49
N LYS A 25 2.06 -6.29 16.73
CA LYS A 25 2.65 -6.10 18.07
C LYS A 25 2.19 -4.78 18.70
N ARG A 26 2.09 -3.71 17.91
CA ARG A 26 1.61 -2.40 18.34
C ARG A 26 0.08 -2.28 18.38
N LYS A 27 -0.66 -3.36 18.05
CA LYS A 27 -2.12 -3.40 17.95
C LYS A 27 -2.68 -2.33 17.00
N ILE A 28 -1.96 -2.05 15.92
CA ILE A 28 -2.35 -1.07 14.91
C ILE A 28 -3.26 -1.76 13.90
N GLN A 29 -4.42 -1.16 13.65
CA GLN A 29 -5.28 -1.56 12.55
C GLN A 29 -4.67 -1.05 11.25
N PHE A 30 -4.53 -1.93 10.27
CA PHE A 30 -4.03 -1.59 8.95
C PHE A 30 -4.78 -2.37 7.88
N ASN A 31 -4.76 -1.87 6.65
CA ASN A 31 -5.13 -2.63 5.46
C ASN A 31 -4.00 -2.57 4.42
N VAL A 32 -3.93 -3.59 3.57
CA VAL A 32 -3.04 -3.66 2.41
C VAL A 32 -3.73 -3.06 1.18
N LEU A 33 -2.99 -2.27 0.41
CA LEU A 33 -3.43 -1.57 -0.80
C LEU A 33 -2.56 -1.96 -2.01
N GLY A 34 -2.70 -1.18 -3.08
CA GLY A 34 -1.87 -1.20 -4.29
C GLY A 34 -1.57 -2.57 -4.87
N GLY A 35 -0.29 -2.84 -5.13
CA GLY A 35 0.15 -4.03 -5.85
C GLY A 35 -0.08 -5.33 -5.08
N LEU A 36 0.25 -5.33 -3.79
CA LEU A 36 0.04 -6.49 -2.93
C LEU A 36 -1.44 -6.86 -2.78
N ALA A 37 -2.32 -5.85 -2.70
CA ALA A 37 -3.76 -6.09 -2.72
C ALA A 37 -4.23 -6.70 -4.05
N ALA A 38 -3.72 -6.21 -5.19
CA ALA A 38 -4.04 -6.78 -6.49
C ALA A 38 -3.54 -8.23 -6.62
N TYR A 39 -2.34 -8.53 -6.13
CA TYR A 39 -1.79 -9.88 -6.07
C TYR A 39 -2.68 -10.82 -5.25
N ALA A 40 -3.12 -10.39 -4.05
CA ALA A 40 -4.03 -11.17 -3.20
C ALA A 40 -5.40 -11.47 -3.86
N TYR A 41 -5.77 -10.72 -4.90
CA TYR A 41 -6.97 -10.93 -5.70
C TYR A 41 -6.73 -11.56 -7.08
N GLY A 42 -5.50 -11.99 -7.38
CA GLY A 42 -5.18 -12.79 -8.57
C GLY A 42 -4.25 -12.13 -9.60
N SER A 43 -3.81 -10.89 -9.39
CA SER A 43 -2.80 -10.27 -10.26
C SER A 43 -1.48 -11.03 -10.20
N LYS A 44 -0.87 -11.28 -11.36
CA LYS A 44 0.39 -12.03 -11.51
C LYS A 44 1.61 -11.16 -11.77
N ARG A 45 1.45 -9.83 -11.77
CA ARG A 45 2.59 -8.93 -11.97
C ARG A 45 3.55 -9.03 -10.80
N MET A 46 4.82 -8.68 -11.06
CA MET A 46 5.83 -8.61 -10.02
C MET A 46 5.44 -7.57 -8.95
N LEU A 47 5.68 -7.92 -7.69
CA LEU A 47 5.56 -7.02 -6.55
C LEU A 47 6.83 -6.20 -6.42
N VAL A 48 6.69 -4.91 -6.17
CA VAL A 48 7.82 -3.96 -6.14
C VAL A 48 7.90 -3.18 -4.82
N ASP A 49 6.76 -2.98 -4.17
CA ASP A 49 6.56 -2.18 -2.98
C ASP A 49 5.50 -2.84 -2.08
N ILE A 50 5.41 -2.37 -0.83
CA ILE A 50 4.37 -2.77 0.11
C ILE A 50 3.54 -1.54 0.46
N ASP A 51 2.34 -1.45 -0.10
CA ASP A 51 1.37 -0.39 0.21
C ASP A 51 0.49 -0.76 1.41
N LEU A 52 0.53 0.04 2.47
CA LEU A 52 -0.30 -0.09 3.65
C LEU A 52 -1.08 1.20 3.93
N THR A 53 -2.17 1.05 4.66
CA THR A 53 -2.86 2.18 5.30
C THR A 53 -3.07 1.90 6.77
N MET A 54 -2.98 2.94 7.60
CA MET A 54 -3.31 2.88 9.03
C MET A 54 -3.87 4.23 9.48
N LYS A 55 -4.34 4.31 10.72
CA LYS A 55 -4.89 5.56 11.23
C LYS A 55 -3.81 6.65 11.29
N ASN A 56 -4.16 7.89 10.93
CA ASN A 56 -3.24 9.03 11.05
C ASN A 56 -2.65 9.17 12.47
N GLU A 57 -3.43 8.86 13.50
CA GLU A 57 -3.02 8.93 14.92
C GLU A 57 -2.02 7.82 15.32
N ASP A 58 -1.88 6.76 14.53
CA ASP A 58 -1.03 5.60 14.85
C ASP A 58 0.41 5.75 14.34
N PHE A 59 0.72 6.73 13.49
CA PHE A 59 2.08 6.92 12.95
C PHE A 59 3.14 7.06 14.04
N GLN A 60 2.86 7.88 15.06
CA GLN A 60 3.80 8.10 16.17
C GLN A 60 4.10 6.83 16.96
N LYS A 61 3.21 5.82 16.94
CA LYS A 61 3.38 4.58 17.70
C LYS A 61 4.46 3.65 17.16
N ILE A 62 4.87 3.83 15.90
CA ILE A 62 5.86 2.96 15.23
C ILE A 62 7.19 3.64 14.96
N LEU A 63 7.30 4.97 15.09
CA LEU A 63 8.50 5.71 14.67
C LEU A 63 9.78 5.23 15.34
N SER A 64 9.74 4.93 16.64
CA SER A 64 10.91 4.40 17.35
C SER A 64 11.35 3.03 16.84
N ASP A 65 10.41 2.21 16.36
CA ASP A 65 10.69 0.85 15.85
C ASP A 65 11.22 0.86 14.41
N VAL A 66 10.89 1.90 13.63
CA VAL A 66 11.22 1.98 12.21
C VAL A 66 12.27 3.05 11.88
N LYS A 67 12.78 3.79 12.87
CA LYS A 67 13.66 4.95 12.69
C LYS A 67 14.83 4.73 11.72
N ASP A 68 15.43 3.53 11.73
CA ASP A 68 16.61 3.21 10.93
C ASP A 68 16.26 2.85 9.46
N TYR A 69 14.95 2.79 9.15
CA TYR A 69 14.40 2.46 7.85
C TYR A 69 13.65 3.65 7.21
N VAL A 70 13.53 4.78 7.90
CA VAL A 70 12.75 5.92 7.40
C VAL A 70 13.46 6.58 6.22
N ILE A 71 12.79 6.65 5.08
CA ILE A 71 13.19 7.47 3.93
C ILE A 71 12.50 8.82 4.01
N GLU A 72 11.17 8.80 4.22
CA GLU A 72 10.37 10.01 4.44
C GLU A 72 9.59 9.88 5.76
N PRO A 73 9.81 10.78 6.75
CA PRO A 73 9.05 10.75 7.99
C PRO A 73 7.56 11.09 7.76
N PRO A 74 6.66 10.83 8.71
CA PRO A 74 5.25 11.13 8.56
C PRO A 74 4.99 12.61 8.26
N HIS A 75 4.40 12.90 7.10
CA HIS A 75 4.05 14.25 6.71
C HIS A 75 2.88 14.23 5.73
N PHE A 76 2.31 15.40 5.40
CA PHE A 76 1.34 15.49 4.32
C PHE A 76 2.08 15.59 2.98
N SER A 77 1.89 14.59 2.12
CA SER A 77 2.52 14.51 0.80
C SER A 77 1.49 14.68 -0.32
N LYS A 78 1.91 15.32 -1.40
CA LYS A 78 1.16 15.45 -2.65
C LYS A 78 2.08 15.16 -3.83
N SER A 79 1.94 13.97 -4.40
CA SER A 79 2.61 13.54 -5.62
C SER A 79 1.75 13.79 -6.86
N GLU A 80 2.21 13.32 -8.02
CA GLU A 80 1.44 13.40 -9.28
C GLU A 80 0.07 12.70 -9.17
N ASN A 81 0.02 11.57 -8.44
CA ASN A 81 -1.14 10.68 -8.42
C ASN A 81 -1.85 10.61 -7.08
N TRP A 82 -1.19 10.99 -5.98
CA TRP A 82 -1.69 10.83 -4.61
C TRP A 82 -1.52 12.09 -3.76
N GLU A 83 -2.48 12.34 -2.89
CA GLU A 83 -2.46 13.41 -1.88
C GLU A 83 -2.90 12.79 -0.55
N CYS A 84 -2.00 12.61 0.42
CA CYS A 84 -2.26 11.80 1.62
C CYS A 84 -1.28 12.16 2.76
N TYR A 85 -1.67 11.90 4.01
CA TYR A 85 -0.70 11.81 5.09
C TYR A 85 0.09 10.51 4.93
N TYR A 86 1.41 10.59 4.90
CA TYR A 86 2.25 9.56 4.29
C TYR A 86 3.57 9.41 5.05
N MET A 87 4.11 8.20 5.04
CA MET A 87 5.47 7.88 5.49
C MET A 87 6.04 6.82 4.54
N GLU A 88 7.33 6.93 4.24
CA GLU A 88 8.07 5.97 3.44
C GLU A 88 9.18 5.32 4.26
N LEU A 89 9.27 3.99 4.17
CA LEU A 89 10.36 3.21 4.73
C LEU A 89 11.05 2.41 3.62
N GLU A 90 12.34 2.15 3.76
CA GLU A 90 13.04 1.15 2.97
C GLU A 90 13.62 0.07 3.89
N LYS A 91 13.31 -1.20 3.60
CA LYS A 91 13.92 -2.32 4.29
C LYS A 91 14.29 -3.45 3.35
N ASP A 92 15.55 -3.88 3.43
CA ASP A 92 16.13 -4.93 2.59
C ASP A 92 15.97 -4.62 1.08
N GLY A 93 16.02 -3.33 0.71
CA GLY A 93 15.81 -2.84 -0.66
C GLY A 93 14.34 -2.86 -1.14
N ILE A 94 13.39 -3.01 -0.23
CA ILE A 94 11.95 -2.96 -0.51
C ILE A 94 11.35 -1.69 0.09
N THR A 95 10.70 -0.88 -0.73
CA THR A 95 9.92 0.27 -0.29
C THR A 95 8.63 -0.18 0.39
N ILE A 96 8.34 0.43 1.54
CA ILE A 96 7.09 0.28 2.28
C ILE A 96 6.46 1.66 2.37
N GLU A 97 5.31 1.81 1.72
CA GLU A 97 4.52 3.03 1.71
C GLU A 97 3.38 2.91 2.71
N ILE A 98 3.27 3.87 3.64
CA ILE A 98 2.20 3.86 4.65
C ILE A 98 1.38 5.14 4.56
N GLY A 99 0.15 5.03 4.06
CA GLY A 99 -0.82 6.11 3.98
C GLY A 99 -1.76 6.20 5.19
N GLY A 100 -2.19 7.42 5.52
CA GLY A 100 -3.23 7.69 6.51
C GLY A 100 -4.62 7.20 6.07
N ASP A 101 -5.51 6.99 7.04
CA ASP A 101 -6.90 6.62 6.80
C ASP A 101 -7.77 7.82 6.41
N LYS A 102 -7.33 9.04 6.77
CA LYS A 102 -8.09 10.27 6.57
C LYS A 102 -7.48 11.16 5.51
N GLY A 103 -8.36 11.75 4.70
CA GLY A 103 -8.02 12.84 3.79
C GLY A 103 -7.32 12.40 2.50
N CYS A 104 -7.02 11.12 2.33
CA CYS A 104 -6.28 10.65 1.17
C CYS A 104 -7.11 10.72 -0.12
N LYS A 105 -6.52 11.28 -1.16
CA LYS A 105 -7.09 11.46 -2.48
C LYS A 105 -6.16 10.89 -3.54
N PHE A 106 -6.75 10.51 -4.66
CA PHE A 106 -6.02 10.10 -5.87
C PHE A 106 -6.52 10.91 -7.06
N LEU A 107 -5.66 11.09 -8.06
CA LEU A 107 -6.01 11.83 -9.26
C LEU A 107 -6.80 10.94 -10.24
N ASP A 108 -8.01 11.35 -10.62
CA ASP A 108 -8.70 10.73 -11.76
C ASP A 108 -7.98 11.14 -13.05
N SER A 109 -7.37 10.17 -13.73
CA SER A 109 -6.64 10.37 -14.98
C SER A 109 -7.47 11.01 -16.09
N LYS A 110 -8.77 10.70 -16.16
CA LYS A 110 -9.68 11.19 -17.20
C LYS A 110 -10.15 12.61 -16.93
N THR A 111 -10.53 12.91 -15.69
CA THR A 111 -11.11 14.22 -15.33
C THR A 111 -10.09 15.21 -14.80
N ARG A 112 -8.88 14.73 -14.45
CA ARG A 112 -7.81 15.50 -13.78
C ARG A 112 -8.26 16.13 -12.46
N LYS A 113 -9.26 15.52 -11.80
CA LYS A 113 -9.77 15.95 -10.49
C LYS A 113 -9.31 14.98 -9.40
N TRP A 114 -9.04 15.54 -8.21
CA TRP A 114 -8.72 14.77 -7.02
C TRP A 114 -9.97 14.14 -6.43
N GLU A 115 -10.03 12.80 -6.38
CA GLU A 115 -11.11 12.03 -5.78
C GLU A 115 -10.70 11.45 -4.43
N LYS A 116 -11.63 11.41 -3.47
CA LYS A 116 -11.37 10.83 -2.15
C LYS A 116 -11.29 9.30 -2.24
N LEU A 117 -10.27 8.72 -1.60
CA LEU A 117 -10.20 7.27 -1.41
C LEU A 117 -11.35 6.74 -0.53
N GLY A 118 -11.87 7.58 0.38
CA GLY A 118 -12.81 7.18 1.43
C GLY A 118 -12.09 6.43 2.55
N ASP A 119 -12.85 5.81 3.45
CA ASP A 119 -12.29 5.05 4.59
C ASP A 119 -11.52 3.82 4.09
N SER A 120 -10.19 3.87 4.05
CA SER A 120 -9.34 2.80 3.54
C SER A 120 -9.26 1.60 4.51
N LEU A 121 -9.67 1.78 5.78
CA LEU A 121 -9.67 0.76 6.83
C LEU A 121 -10.99 -0.03 6.91
N SER A 122 -12.09 0.50 6.35
CA SER A 122 -13.41 -0.16 6.42
C SER A 122 -13.44 -1.51 5.69
N LYS A 123 -14.06 -2.52 6.32
CA LYS A 123 -14.48 -3.79 5.71
C LYS A 123 -13.38 -4.50 4.90
N PRO A 124 -12.22 -4.82 5.52
CA PRO A 124 -11.18 -5.58 4.83
C PRO A 124 -11.66 -6.99 4.47
N THR A 125 -11.09 -7.54 3.42
CA THR A 125 -11.15 -8.98 3.15
C THR A 125 -9.88 -9.62 3.67
N ILE A 126 -9.99 -10.63 4.54
CA ILE A 126 -8.82 -11.40 4.96
C ILE A 126 -8.40 -12.33 3.83
N LYS A 127 -7.12 -12.27 3.45
CA LYS A 127 -6.50 -13.16 2.47
C LYS A 127 -5.17 -13.67 2.99
N GLU A 128 -4.89 -14.95 2.75
CA GLU A 128 -3.58 -15.53 2.99
C GLU A 128 -2.64 -15.14 1.85
N VAL A 129 -1.49 -14.55 2.19
CA VAL A 129 -0.41 -14.25 1.24
C VAL A 129 0.91 -14.64 1.91
N PHE A 130 1.72 -15.46 1.25
CA PHE A 130 3.00 -15.97 1.79
C PHE A 130 2.87 -16.61 3.19
N GLY A 131 1.76 -17.31 3.44
CA GLY A 131 1.48 -17.98 4.70
C GLY A 131 1.15 -17.07 5.88
N ILE A 132 0.74 -15.81 5.63
CA ILE A 132 0.21 -14.91 6.65
C ILE A 132 -1.15 -14.34 6.24
N ASP A 133 -2.05 -14.21 7.20
CA ASP A 133 -3.32 -13.52 7.03
C ASP A 133 -3.14 -12.00 7.02
N LEU A 134 -3.58 -11.40 5.91
CA LEU A 134 -3.52 -9.97 5.66
C LEU A 134 -4.93 -9.38 5.51
N PRO A 135 -5.22 -8.24 6.16
CA PRO A 135 -6.40 -7.45 5.88
C PRO A 135 -6.21 -6.68 4.57
N ILE A 136 -6.88 -7.12 3.49
CA ILE A 136 -6.80 -6.48 2.17
C ILE A 136 -7.95 -5.49 2.00
N ILE A 137 -7.68 -4.31 1.43
CA ILE A 137 -8.75 -3.37 1.02
C ILE A 137 -9.78 -4.09 0.14
N SER A 138 -11.08 -3.79 0.29
CA SER A 138 -12.11 -4.50 -0.47
C SER A 138 -11.88 -4.45 -1.98
N LYS A 139 -12.09 -5.58 -2.67
CA LYS A 139 -11.90 -5.73 -4.12
C LYS A 139 -12.59 -4.62 -4.92
N ASN A 140 -13.82 -4.25 -4.55
CA ASN A 140 -14.58 -3.18 -5.20
C ASN A 140 -13.89 -1.81 -5.08
N LYS A 141 -13.32 -1.50 -3.91
CA LYS A 141 -12.61 -0.23 -3.70
C LYS A 141 -11.28 -0.20 -4.44
N LEU A 142 -10.55 -1.33 -4.43
CA LEU A 142 -9.35 -1.53 -5.24
C LEU A 142 -9.60 -1.27 -6.72
N ILE A 143 -10.59 -1.95 -7.30
CA ILE A 143 -10.99 -1.77 -8.70
C ILE A 143 -11.41 -0.32 -8.96
N ARG A 144 -12.18 0.29 -8.05
CA ARG A 144 -12.68 1.66 -8.22
C ARG A 144 -11.53 2.66 -8.39
N TYR A 145 -10.57 2.70 -7.47
CA TYR A 145 -9.50 3.70 -7.57
C TYR A 145 -8.53 3.38 -8.73
N LYS A 146 -8.26 2.09 -9.00
CA LYS A 146 -7.41 1.70 -10.15
C LYS A 146 -8.01 2.06 -11.50
N LYS A 147 -9.34 1.91 -11.67
CA LYS A 147 -10.07 2.36 -12.87
C LYS A 147 -10.02 3.87 -13.10
N LYS A 148 -9.68 4.64 -12.06
CA LYS A 148 -9.57 6.10 -12.12
C LYS A 148 -8.13 6.55 -12.32
N LEU A 149 -7.18 5.94 -11.61
CA LEU A 149 -5.75 6.21 -11.75
C LEU A 149 -5.22 5.84 -13.15
N MET A 150 -5.59 4.65 -13.65
CA MET A 150 -5.21 4.16 -14.99
C MET A 150 -3.71 4.27 -15.32
N ARG A 151 -2.83 4.12 -14.32
CA ARG A 151 -1.38 3.95 -14.56
C ARG A 151 -1.15 2.62 -15.27
N GLU A 152 0.01 2.44 -15.89
CA GLU A 152 0.35 1.20 -16.61
C GLU A 152 0.15 -0.06 -15.75
N VAL A 153 0.62 -0.02 -14.50
CA VAL A 153 0.43 -1.11 -13.51
C VAL A 153 -1.03 -1.33 -13.14
N ASP A 154 -1.86 -0.28 -13.12
CA ASP A 154 -3.28 -0.39 -12.81
C ASP A 154 -4.04 -1.07 -13.95
N VAL A 155 -3.67 -0.82 -15.20
CA VAL A 155 -4.25 -1.50 -16.37
C VAL A 155 -3.93 -3.00 -16.34
N ILE A 156 -2.70 -3.37 -15.99
CA ILE A 156 -2.30 -4.78 -15.83
C ILE A 156 -3.09 -5.45 -14.71
N ASP A 157 -3.20 -4.79 -13.55
CA ASP A 157 -3.95 -5.31 -12.41
C ASP A 157 -5.42 -5.52 -12.79
N LEU A 158 -6.07 -4.53 -13.42
CA LEU A 158 -7.50 -4.58 -13.75
C LEU A 158 -7.87 -5.75 -14.68
N LYS A 159 -6.96 -6.20 -15.57
CA LYS A 159 -7.17 -7.39 -16.41
C LYS A 159 -7.27 -8.69 -15.63
N ASN A 160 -6.68 -8.74 -14.43
CA ASN A 160 -6.67 -9.92 -13.57
C ASN A 160 -7.67 -9.83 -12.41
N LEU A 161 -8.28 -8.65 -12.21
CA LEU A 161 -9.23 -8.39 -11.13
C LEU A 161 -10.69 -8.48 -11.59
N SER A 162 -10.98 -8.54 -12.89
CA SER A 162 -12.33 -8.68 -13.47
C SER A 162 -12.94 -10.05 -13.19
#